data_AF-A0A7Y2YF91-F1
#
_entry.id   AF-A0A7Y2YF91-F1
#
_cell.length_a   1.000
_cell.length_b   1.000
_cell.length_c   1.000
_cell.angle_alpha   90.00
_cell.angle_beta   90.00
_cell.angle_gamma   90.00
#
_symmetry.space_group_name_H-M   'P 1'
#
loop_
_entity.id
_entity.type
_entity.pdbx_description
1 polymer ?
#
loop_
_entity_poly.entity_id
_entity_poly.type
_entity_poly.pdbx_seq_one_letter_code
_entity_poly.pdbx_strand_id
1 'polypeptide(L)'
;MNEQAPKNPYPHFEQLPTSLRALFSGALMVVGLGYLFAALYVFAAHSGADGEPGLSVEDIKITYSGSSETTALEKALRGPMSGMLPQRDLETLIGWIHEGAGKREFKAGIELIIETNCLSCHDGSNPHLSNLDGYENVAVTVEQDTGTDLYTLVRVSHIHLFGLTFIFFIVGFIFSHAHVRPPWLKILLIVAPFAGVIADVLGWYVTKVFTPFAWIVLIAGFVNGIAFAAMWTISMYQMWLSKAYSARVA
;
A
#
# COMPACT_ATOMS: atom_id res chain seq x y z
N MET A 1 -53.30 19.58 18.02
CA MET A 1 -51.82 19.59 18.07
C MET A 1 -51.36 18.26 17.52
N ASN A 2 -50.94 18.23 16.24
CA ASN A 2 -50.45 17.00 15.63
C ASN A 2 -49.02 16.77 16.13
N GLU A 3 -48.85 15.80 17.03
CA GLU A 3 -47.54 15.28 17.41
C GLU A 3 -46.94 14.63 16.16
N GLN A 4 -46.06 15.37 15.47
CA GLN A 4 -45.25 14.81 14.40
C GLN A 4 -44.38 13.72 15.02
N ALA A 5 -44.56 12.48 14.57
CA ALA A 5 -43.72 11.36 14.94
C ALA A 5 -42.23 11.77 14.86
N PRO A 6 -41.38 11.37 15.82
CA PRO A 6 -39.99 11.80 15.84
C PRO A 6 -39.32 11.45 14.51
N LYS A 7 -38.90 12.47 13.76
CA LYS A 7 -38.06 12.29 12.57
C LYS A 7 -36.87 11.42 13.00
N ASN A 8 -36.72 10.26 12.34
CA ASN A 8 -35.65 9.33 12.63
C ASN A 8 -34.31 10.09 12.68
N PRO A 9 -33.60 10.15 13.82
CA PRO A 9 -32.41 10.97 13.97
C PRO A 9 -31.26 10.54 13.05
N TYR A 10 -31.34 9.35 12.45
CA TYR A 10 -30.37 8.82 11.49
C TYR A 10 -31.09 8.45 10.18
N PRO A 11 -31.21 9.39 9.22
CA PRO A 11 -31.88 9.14 7.95
C PRO A 11 -31.10 8.11 7.12
N HIS A 12 -31.83 7.23 6.45
CA HIS A 12 -31.24 6.35 5.43
C HIS A 12 -30.98 7.12 4.12
N PHE A 13 -30.15 6.57 3.22
CA PHE A 13 -29.80 7.25 1.95
C PHE A 13 -31.00 7.77 1.15
N GLU A 14 -32.13 7.07 1.21
CA GLU A 14 -33.38 7.42 0.52
C GLU A 14 -34.06 8.68 1.07
N GLN A 15 -33.76 9.04 2.32
CA GLN A 15 -34.30 10.21 3.01
C GLN A 15 -33.37 11.43 2.89
N LEU A 16 -32.20 11.27 2.25
CA LEU A 16 -31.24 12.35 2.06
C LEU A 16 -31.60 13.22 0.84
N PRO A 17 -31.38 14.54 0.90
CA PRO A 17 -31.55 15.41 -0.25
C PRO A 17 -30.58 15.04 -1.37
N THR A 18 -31.00 15.27 -2.62
CA THR A 18 -30.20 14.94 -3.82
C THR A 18 -28.81 15.58 -3.81
N SER A 19 -28.68 16.79 -3.25
CA SER A 19 -27.38 17.46 -3.09
C SER A 19 -26.40 16.66 -2.22
N LEU A 20 -26.87 16.07 -1.12
CA LEU A 20 -26.03 15.26 -0.23
C LEU A 20 -25.69 13.90 -0.85
N ARG A 21 -26.65 13.30 -1.57
CA ARG A 21 -26.39 12.08 -2.36
C ARG A 21 -25.34 12.31 -3.45
N ALA A 22 -25.42 13.44 -4.15
CA ALA A 22 -24.41 13.84 -5.14
C ALA A 22 -23.03 14.05 -4.48
N LEU A 23 -22.97 14.74 -3.34
CA LEU A 23 -21.73 14.94 -2.58
C LEU A 23 -21.10 13.62 -2.15
N PHE A 24 -21.88 12.72 -1.54
CA PHE A 24 -21.40 11.42 -1.09
C PHE A 24 -20.94 10.55 -2.25
N SER A 25 -21.66 10.58 -3.37
CA SER A 25 -21.24 9.85 -4.59
C SER A 25 -19.93 10.38 -5.14
N GLY A 26 -19.78 11.70 -5.24
CA GLY A 26 -18.53 12.32 -5.69
C GLY A 26 -17.34 11.93 -4.81
N ALA A 27 -17.52 11.99 -3.49
CA ALA A 27 -16.49 11.56 -2.53
C ALA A 27 -16.14 10.07 -2.71
N LEU A 28 -17.15 9.18 -2.77
CA LEU A 28 -16.94 7.74 -2.96
C LEU A 28 -16.26 7.41 -4.30
N MET A 29 -16.57 8.13 -5.37
CA MET A 29 -15.93 7.91 -6.68
C MET A 29 -14.45 8.27 -6.65
N VAL A 30 -14.08 9.43 -6.09
CA VAL A 30 -12.68 9.87 -6.00
C VAL A 30 -11.89 8.96 -5.06
N VAL A 31 -12.44 8.65 -3.88
CA VAL A 31 -11.80 7.76 -2.91
C VAL A 31 -11.68 6.33 -3.47
N GLY A 32 -12.72 5.84 -4.17
CA GLY A 32 -12.69 4.54 -4.84
C GLY A 32 -11.61 4.44 -5.90
N LEU A 33 -11.46 5.47 -6.75
CA LEU A 33 -10.38 5.55 -7.73
C LEU A 33 -9.02 5.58 -7.04
N GLY A 34 -8.86 6.40 -6.00
CA GLY A 34 -7.63 6.46 -5.20
C GLY A 34 -7.27 5.09 -4.58
N TYR A 35 -8.26 4.35 -4.10
CA TYR A 35 -8.04 3.00 -3.54
C TYR A 35 -7.57 2.00 -4.59
N LEU A 36 -8.10 2.07 -5.82
CA LEU A 36 -7.62 1.24 -6.94
C LEU A 36 -6.17 1.54 -7.30
N PHE A 37 -5.79 2.82 -7.39
CA PHE A 37 -4.41 3.21 -7.62
C PHE A 37 -3.48 2.81 -6.47
N ALA A 38 -3.96 2.88 -5.22
CA ALA A 38 -3.21 2.39 -4.07
C ALA A 38 -2.95 0.87 -4.18
N ALA A 39 -3.96 0.07 -4.57
CA ALA A 39 -3.79 -1.36 -4.80
C ALA A 39 -2.80 -1.67 -5.93
N LEU A 40 -2.86 -0.93 -7.04
CA LEU A 40 -1.90 -1.03 -8.14
C LEU A 40 -0.48 -0.67 -7.70
N TYR A 41 -0.35 0.40 -6.89
CA TYR A 41 0.94 0.82 -6.35
C TYR A 41 1.53 -0.22 -5.40
N VAL A 42 0.72 -0.81 -4.50
CA VAL A 42 1.17 -1.89 -3.61
C VAL A 42 1.69 -3.06 -4.42
N PHE A 43 0.95 -3.49 -5.45
CA PHE A 43 1.40 -4.53 -6.36
C PHE A 43 2.72 -4.13 -7.02
N ALA A 44 2.79 -2.97 -7.69
CA ALA A 44 4.00 -2.53 -8.39
C ALA A 44 5.22 -2.31 -7.48
N ALA A 45 5.01 -1.95 -6.21
CA ALA A 45 6.08 -1.66 -5.26
C ALA A 45 6.62 -2.90 -4.55
N HIS A 46 5.83 -3.97 -4.44
CA HIS A 46 6.19 -5.15 -3.64
C HIS A 46 6.22 -6.45 -4.45
N SER A 47 5.63 -6.50 -5.64
CA SER A 47 5.58 -7.73 -6.43
C SER A 47 6.96 -8.17 -6.89
N GLY A 48 7.27 -9.46 -6.73
CA GLY A 48 8.50 -10.07 -7.20
C GLY A 48 9.75 -9.71 -6.41
N ALA A 49 9.58 -9.27 -5.15
CA ALA A 49 10.69 -9.14 -4.21
C ALA A 49 11.29 -10.51 -3.83
N ASP A 50 10.50 -11.57 -3.87
CA ASP A 50 10.91 -12.98 -3.73
C ASP A 50 11.44 -13.61 -5.03
N GLY A 51 11.40 -12.87 -6.15
CA GLY A 51 11.83 -13.33 -7.47
C GLY A 51 10.76 -14.06 -8.30
N GLU A 52 9.55 -14.25 -7.76
CA GLU A 52 8.43 -14.89 -8.43
C GLU A 52 7.36 -13.86 -8.88
N PRO A 53 6.61 -14.12 -9.96
CA PRO A 53 5.57 -13.19 -10.39
C PRO A 53 4.36 -13.23 -9.44
N GLY A 54 4.10 -12.12 -8.75
CA GLY A 54 2.93 -11.96 -7.89
C GLY A 54 3.22 -11.11 -6.66
N LEU A 55 2.23 -11.03 -5.76
CA LEU A 55 2.42 -10.50 -4.41
C LEU A 55 2.23 -11.66 -3.42
N SER A 56 3.30 -12.05 -2.74
CA SER A 56 3.34 -13.13 -1.77
C SER A 56 3.59 -12.61 -0.34
N VAL A 57 3.48 -13.50 0.65
CA VAL A 57 3.85 -13.15 2.03
C VAL A 57 5.37 -13.02 2.15
N GLU A 58 6.09 -13.75 1.32
CA GLU A 58 7.55 -13.78 1.22
C GLU A 58 8.07 -12.43 0.72
N ASP A 59 7.39 -11.79 -0.25
CA ASP A 59 7.65 -10.41 -0.66
C ASP A 59 7.58 -9.44 0.52
N ILE A 60 6.56 -9.59 1.37
CA ILE A 60 6.34 -8.72 2.54
C ILE A 60 7.45 -8.95 3.57
N LYS A 61 7.83 -10.21 3.83
CA LYS A 61 8.95 -10.54 4.72
C LYS A 61 10.23 -9.83 4.25
N ILE A 62 10.62 -10.07 3.00
CA ILE A 62 11.82 -9.48 2.38
C ILE A 62 11.78 -7.95 2.43
N THR A 63 10.61 -7.35 2.18
CA THR A 63 10.46 -5.90 2.22
C THR A 63 10.78 -5.30 3.59
N TYR A 64 10.22 -5.88 4.66
CA TYR A 64 10.27 -5.29 6.01
C TYR A 64 11.42 -5.79 6.89
N SER A 65 11.72 -7.09 6.88
CA SER A 65 12.88 -7.65 7.61
C SER A 65 14.18 -7.57 6.84
N GLY A 66 14.10 -7.30 5.54
CA GLY A 66 15.23 -7.49 4.65
C GLY A 66 15.40 -8.96 4.30
N SER A 67 16.45 -9.23 3.55
CA SER A 67 16.82 -10.57 3.11
C SER A 67 18.26 -10.84 3.52
N SER A 68 18.49 -12.01 4.12
CA SER A 68 19.87 -12.50 4.29
C SER A 68 20.51 -12.93 2.96
N GLU A 69 19.71 -13.08 1.90
CA GLU A 69 20.11 -13.62 0.60
C GLU A 69 20.25 -12.53 -0.49
N THR A 70 19.72 -11.33 -0.29
CA THR A 70 19.78 -10.24 -1.30
C THR A 70 20.32 -8.94 -0.69
N THR A 71 20.94 -8.11 -1.54
CA THR A 71 21.51 -6.82 -1.15
C THR A 71 20.57 -5.67 -1.47
N ALA A 72 20.80 -4.49 -0.88
CA ALA A 72 19.98 -3.32 -1.18
C ALA A 72 20.01 -2.94 -2.68
N LEU A 73 21.19 -3.06 -3.32
CA LEU A 73 21.36 -2.84 -4.75
C LEU A 73 20.59 -3.87 -5.58
N GLU A 74 20.67 -5.16 -5.24
CA GLU A 74 19.93 -6.21 -5.96
C GLU A 74 18.40 -5.99 -5.87
N LYS A 75 17.90 -5.63 -4.69
CA LYS A 75 16.48 -5.30 -4.50
C LYS A 75 16.03 -4.10 -5.33
N ALA A 76 16.84 -3.05 -5.39
CA ALA A 76 16.55 -1.90 -6.23
C ALA A 76 16.50 -2.27 -7.71
N LEU A 77 17.46 -3.08 -8.17
CA LEU A 77 17.56 -3.58 -9.54
C LEU A 77 16.41 -4.51 -9.94
N ARG A 78 15.85 -5.30 -9.01
CA ARG A 78 14.66 -6.14 -9.27
C ARG A 78 13.34 -5.39 -9.14
N GLY A 79 13.31 -4.30 -8.38
CA GLY A 79 12.11 -3.48 -8.16
C GLY A 79 12.12 -2.19 -8.98
N PRO A 80 12.27 -1.01 -8.34
CA PRO A 80 12.07 0.29 -8.97
C PRO A 80 13.03 0.61 -10.13
N MET A 81 14.20 -0.03 -10.18
CA MET A 81 15.21 0.17 -11.24
C MET A 81 15.23 -0.94 -12.29
N SER A 82 14.31 -1.91 -12.24
CA SER A 82 14.25 -3.04 -13.18
C SER A 82 14.14 -2.64 -14.65
N GLY A 83 13.57 -1.47 -14.94
CA GLY A 83 13.46 -0.93 -16.30
C GLY A 83 14.60 -0.01 -16.74
N MET A 84 15.58 0.28 -15.88
CA MET A 84 16.61 1.30 -16.13
C MET A 84 17.94 0.74 -16.64
N LEU A 85 18.04 -0.59 -16.77
CA LEU A 85 19.25 -1.30 -17.14
C LEU A 85 18.91 -2.40 -18.17
N PRO A 86 19.70 -2.58 -19.24
CA PRO A 86 19.52 -3.70 -20.15
C PRO A 86 19.62 -5.05 -19.43
N GLN A 87 18.79 -6.03 -19.81
CA GLN A 87 18.71 -7.34 -19.13
C GLN A 87 20.07 -8.06 -18.99
N ARG A 88 20.94 -7.94 -20.00
CA ARG A 88 22.29 -8.53 -19.97
C ARG A 88 23.15 -7.94 -18.86
N ASP A 89 23.10 -6.63 -18.70
CA ASP A 89 23.90 -5.91 -17.71
C ASP A 89 23.35 -6.14 -16.31
N LEU A 90 22.02 -6.29 -16.19
CA LEU A 90 21.33 -6.69 -14.95
C LEU A 90 21.82 -8.05 -14.45
N GLU A 91 21.81 -9.07 -15.30
CA GLU A 91 22.29 -10.41 -14.93
C GLU A 91 23.77 -10.38 -14.53
N THR A 92 24.58 -9.58 -15.21
CA THR A 92 26.01 -9.41 -14.91
C THR A 92 26.21 -8.75 -13.53
N LEU A 93 25.44 -7.71 -13.21
CA LEU A 93 25.50 -7.04 -11.91
C LEU A 93 25.06 -7.98 -10.78
N ILE A 94 23.95 -8.69 -10.97
CA ILE A 94 23.43 -9.64 -9.96
C ILE A 94 24.44 -10.77 -9.72
N GLY A 95 25.05 -11.32 -10.77
CA GLY A 95 26.10 -12.34 -10.63
C GLY A 95 27.29 -11.84 -9.80
N TRP A 96 27.76 -10.62 -10.07
CA TRP A 96 28.84 -10.00 -9.29
C TRP A 96 28.46 -9.77 -7.82
N ILE A 97 27.20 -9.38 -7.54
CA ILE A 97 26.69 -9.25 -6.17
C ILE A 97 26.73 -10.61 -5.46
N HIS A 98 26.26 -11.69 -6.10
CA HIS A 98 26.24 -13.03 -5.54
C HIS A 98 27.63 -13.64 -5.31
N GLU A 99 28.61 -13.24 -6.13
CA GLU A 99 30.02 -13.62 -5.97
C GLU A 99 30.74 -12.84 -4.84
N GLY A 100 30.03 -11.97 -4.12
CA GLY A 100 30.55 -11.24 -2.95
C GLY A 100 31.07 -9.84 -3.26
N ALA A 101 30.68 -9.27 -4.41
CA ALA A 101 30.93 -7.87 -4.78
C ALA A 101 32.41 -7.45 -4.70
N GLY A 102 33.30 -8.28 -5.24
CA GLY A 102 34.75 -8.08 -5.22
C GLY A 102 35.20 -6.82 -5.98
N LYS A 103 36.14 -6.06 -5.39
CA LYS A 103 36.70 -4.83 -5.96
C LYS A 103 37.43 -5.04 -7.29
N ARG A 104 38.00 -6.23 -7.49
CA ARG A 104 38.78 -6.55 -8.70
C ARG A 104 37.84 -6.72 -9.89
N GLU A 105 36.76 -7.48 -9.71
CA GLU A 105 35.69 -7.73 -10.67
C GLU A 105 34.93 -6.44 -10.95
N PHE A 106 34.75 -5.60 -9.92
CA PHE A 106 34.18 -4.27 -10.08
C PHE A 106 34.91 -3.44 -11.13
N LYS A 107 36.24 -3.27 -10.94
CA LYS A 107 37.10 -2.52 -11.86
C LYS A 107 37.27 -3.18 -13.22
N ALA A 108 37.05 -4.49 -13.31
CA ALA A 108 37.20 -5.23 -14.55
C ALA A 108 36.04 -5.01 -15.53
N GLY A 109 34.86 -4.60 -15.05
CA GLY A 109 33.73 -4.36 -15.94
C GLY A 109 32.45 -3.78 -15.32
N ILE A 110 32.19 -3.99 -14.02
CA ILE A 110 30.98 -3.47 -13.37
C ILE A 110 31.00 -1.94 -13.28
N GLU A 111 32.16 -1.35 -13.05
CA GLU A 111 32.36 0.10 -12.99
C GLU A 111 31.81 0.78 -14.25
N LEU A 112 32.13 0.24 -15.43
CA LEU A 112 31.63 0.76 -16.71
C LEU A 112 30.10 0.64 -16.82
N ILE A 113 29.51 -0.45 -16.31
CA ILE A 113 28.05 -0.65 -16.33
C ILE A 113 27.36 0.41 -15.45
N ILE A 114 27.90 0.67 -14.26
CA ILE A 114 27.37 1.69 -13.33
C ILE A 114 27.55 3.09 -13.89
N GLU A 115 28.73 3.40 -14.45
CA GLU A 115 29.00 4.67 -15.13
C GLU A 115 28.03 4.93 -16.27
N THR A 116 27.76 3.91 -17.08
CA THR A 116 26.91 4.05 -18.27
C THR A 116 25.43 4.16 -17.93
N ASN A 117 24.94 3.39 -16.96
CA ASN A 117 23.50 3.21 -16.73
C ASN A 117 22.98 3.90 -15.45
N CYS A 118 23.83 4.18 -14.46
CA CYS A 118 23.39 4.61 -13.13
C CYS A 118 23.84 6.03 -12.76
N LEU A 119 25.08 6.42 -13.10
CA LEU A 119 25.65 7.70 -12.65
C LEU A 119 24.96 8.95 -13.21
N SER A 120 24.14 8.81 -14.25
CA SER A 120 23.31 9.93 -14.74
C SER A 120 22.35 10.49 -13.67
N CYS A 121 21.98 9.67 -12.67
CA CYS A 121 21.14 10.07 -11.54
C CYS A 121 21.80 9.79 -10.17
N HIS A 122 22.76 8.87 -10.10
CA HIS A 122 23.40 8.40 -8.86
C HIS A 122 24.85 8.89 -8.69
N ASP A 123 25.20 10.05 -9.24
CA ASP A 123 26.52 10.70 -9.11
C ASP A 123 26.77 11.35 -7.73
N GLY A 124 25.78 11.33 -6.83
CA GLY A 124 25.85 11.99 -5.53
C GLY A 124 25.42 13.47 -5.51
N SER A 125 25.00 14.03 -6.65
CA SER A 125 24.45 15.39 -6.74
C SER A 125 23.09 15.51 -6.04
N ASN A 126 22.31 14.42 -5.99
CA ASN A 126 21.00 14.38 -5.35
C ASN A 126 21.07 13.69 -3.98
N PRO A 127 20.84 14.40 -2.86
CA PRO A 127 20.88 13.82 -1.51
C PRO A 127 19.80 12.76 -1.24
N HIS A 128 18.77 12.69 -2.09
CA HIS A 128 17.69 11.71 -1.98
C HIS A 128 17.96 10.40 -2.70
N LEU A 129 19.08 10.28 -3.43
CA LEU A 129 19.49 9.08 -4.14
C LEU A 129 20.81 8.56 -3.55
N SER A 130 21.05 7.26 -3.64
CA SER A 130 22.34 6.68 -3.28
C SER A 130 23.42 7.17 -4.23
N ASN A 131 24.59 7.55 -3.69
CA ASN A 131 25.76 7.78 -4.52
C ASN A 131 26.32 6.41 -4.95
N LEU A 132 26.54 6.22 -6.25
CA LEU A 132 27.14 5.01 -6.82
C LEU A 132 28.48 5.30 -7.53
N ASP A 133 29.01 6.52 -7.38
CA ASP A 133 30.30 6.91 -7.95
C ASP A 133 31.45 6.28 -7.15
N GLY A 134 32.19 5.37 -7.78
CA GLY A 134 33.31 4.66 -7.18
C GLY A 134 32.91 3.45 -6.32
N TYR A 135 33.84 2.49 -6.22
CA TYR A 135 33.63 1.20 -5.55
C TYR A 135 33.14 1.35 -4.11
N GLU A 136 33.71 2.28 -3.36
CA GLU A 136 33.45 2.47 -1.93
C GLU A 136 31.99 2.84 -1.66
N ASN A 137 31.39 3.66 -2.53
CA ASN A 137 29.99 4.03 -2.42
C ASN A 137 29.07 2.88 -2.86
N VAL A 138 29.44 2.15 -3.92
CA VAL A 138 28.72 0.97 -4.37
C VAL A 138 28.78 -0.15 -3.32
N ALA A 139 29.92 -0.35 -2.68
CA ALA A 139 30.17 -1.37 -1.65
C ALA A 139 29.15 -1.28 -0.49
N VAL A 140 28.75 -0.06 -0.12
CA VAL A 140 27.73 0.16 0.91
C VAL A 140 26.34 -0.31 0.46
N THR A 141 26.04 -0.19 -0.85
CA THR A 141 24.74 -0.61 -1.41
C THR A 141 24.65 -2.11 -1.68
N VAL A 142 25.79 -2.81 -1.69
CA VAL A 142 25.86 -4.28 -1.75
C VAL A 142 26.01 -4.93 -0.35
N GLU A 143 25.91 -4.14 0.73
CA GLU A 143 25.72 -4.70 2.06
C GLU A 143 24.35 -5.43 2.16
N GLN A 144 24.26 -6.38 3.09
CA GLN A 144 23.05 -7.17 3.31
C GLN A 144 21.82 -6.28 3.53
N ASP A 145 20.71 -6.61 2.85
CA ASP A 145 19.46 -5.89 3.04
C ASP A 145 18.93 -6.15 4.45
N THR A 146 18.97 -5.12 5.31
CA THR A 146 18.38 -5.16 6.66
C THR A 146 16.90 -4.76 6.69
N GLY A 147 16.30 -4.61 5.51
CA GLY A 147 14.90 -4.26 5.32
C GLY A 147 14.64 -2.76 5.42
N THR A 148 13.36 -2.41 5.42
CA THR A 148 12.92 -1.00 5.50
C THR A 148 13.54 -0.30 6.72
N ASP A 149 14.17 0.85 6.52
CA ASP A 149 14.80 1.60 7.61
C ASP A 149 13.77 2.18 8.58
N LEU A 150 14.17 2.43 9.83
CA LEU A 150 13.25 2.88 10.88
C LEU A 150 12.63 4.25 10.58
N TYR A 151 13.38 5.15 9.95
CA TYR A 151 12.87 6.48 9.61
C TYR A 151 11.81 6.39 8.51
N THR A 152 12.06 5.62 7.44
CA THR A 152 11.03 5.34 6.42
C THR A 152 9.82 4.67 7.05
N LEU A 153 10.02 3.72 7.96
CA LEU A 153 8.92 3.04 8.62
C LEU A 153 8.05 4.00 9.45
N VAL A 154 8.67 4.89 10.23
CA VAL A 154 7.96 5.94 10.97
C VAL A 154 7.25 6.92 10.04
N ARG A 155 7.91 7.36 8.96
CA ARG A 155 7.33 8.27 7.97
C ARG A 155 6.09 7.65 7.32
N VAL A 156 6.19 6.41 6.83
CA VAL A 156 5.10 5.72 6.16
C VAL A 156 3.97 5.40 7.15
N SER A 157 4.29 5.03 8.39
CA SER A 157 3.33 4.83 9.48
C SER A 157 2.53 6.11 9.77
N HIS A 158 3.18 7.27 9.84
CA HIS A 158 2.51 8.55 10.02
C HIS A 158 1.51 8.82 8.89
N ILE A 159 1.93 8.60 7.63
CA ILE A 159 1.08 8.81 6.45
C ILE A 159 -0.13 7.85 6.46
N HIS A 160 0.07 6.57 6.79
CA HIS A 160 -1.01 5.58 6.81
C HIS A 160 -1.98 5.82 7.97
N LEU A 161 -1.47 6.06 9.18
CA LEU A 161 -2.32 6.31 10.36
C LEU A 161 -3.19 7.56 10.15
N PHE A 162 -2.64 8.66 9.64
CA PHE A 162 -3.46 9.85 9.38
C PHE A 162 -4.33 9.69 8.14
N GLY A 163 -3.74 9.30 7.00
CA GLY A 163 -4.44 9.25 5.71
C GLY A 163 -5.59 8.23 5.69
N LEU A 164 -5.32 6.98 6.11
CA LEU A 164 -6.34 5.93 6.09
C LEU A 164 -7.42 6.15 7.15
N THR A 165 -7.09 6.79 8.29
CA THR A 165 -8.11 7.17 9.27
C THR A 165 -9.15 8.11 8.65
N PHE A 166 -8.72 9.14 7.90
CA PHE A 166 -9.67 10.04 7.24
C PHE A 166 -10.47 9.34 6.15
N ILE A 167 -9.84 8.47 5.35
CA ILE A 167 -10.54 7.70 4.30
C ILE A 167 -11.62 6.82 4.93
N PHE A 168 -11.27 5.99 5.92
CA PHE A 168 -12.23 5.09 6.56
C PHE A 168 -13.27 5.83 7.40
N PHE A 169 -12.93 6.98 7.97
CA PHE A 169 -13.90 7.85 8.62
C PHE A 169 -14.93 8.39 7.62
N ILE A 170 -14.51 8.92 6.46
CA ILE A 170 -15.41 9.44 5.44
C ILE A 170 -16.30 8.34 4.87
N VAL A 171 -15.70 7.20 4.46
CA VAL A 171 -16.45 6.07 3.90
C VAL A 171 -17.40 5.47 4.94
N GLY A 172 -16.93 5.27 6.18
CA GLY A 172 -17.73 4.77 7.29
C GLY A 172 -18.86 5.71 7.68
N PHE A 173 -18.63 7.03 7.67
CA PHE A 173 -19.65 8.03 7.89
C PHE A 173 -20.75 7.99 6.82
N ILE A 174 -20.37 7.93 5.54
CA ILE A 174 -21.33 7.78 4.45
C ILE A 174 -22.11 6.47 4.62
N PHE A 175 -21.40 5.34 4.78
CA PHE A 175 -21.98 4.01 4.98
C PHE A 175 -22.84 3.90 6.25
N SER A 176 -22.67 4.78 7.24
CA SER A 176 -23.54 4.82 8.42
C SER A 176 -25.01 5.13 8.07
N HIS A 177 -25.29 5.66 6.88
CA HIS A 177 -26.65 5.87 6.36
C HIS A 177 -27.21 4.64 5.63
N ALA A 178 -26.37 3.63 5.34
CA ALA A 178 -26.79 2.39 4.71
C ALA A 178 -27.71 1.57 5.63
N HIS A 179 -28.72 0.95 5.03
CA HIS A 179 -29.55 -0.04 5.68
C HIS A 179 -28.91 -1.42 5.54
N VAL A 180 -28.29 -1.92 6.61
CA VAL A 180 -27.65 -3.24 6.65
C VAL A 180 -28.21 -4.02 7.83
N ARG A 181 -28.68 -5.24 7.57
CA ARG A 181 -29.07 -6.20 8.60
C ARG A 181 -28.25 -7.47 8.45
N PRO A 182 -27.77 -8.07 9.55
CA PRO A 182 -27.96 -7.64 10.95
C PRO A 182 -27.11 -6.43 11.38
N PRO A 183 -27.45 -5.70 12.47
CA PRO A 183 -26.73 -4.48 12.88
C PRO A 183 -25.25 -4.69 13.25
N TRP A 184 -24.90 -5.85 13.81
CA TRP A 184 -23.51 -6.16 14.16
C TRP A 184 -22.61 -6.21 12.92
N LEU A 185 -23.14 -6.63 11.77
CA LEU A 185 -22.38 -6.68 10.51
C LEU A 185 -22.01 -5.27 10.04
N LYS A 186 -22.93 -4.31 10.21
CA LYS A 186 -22.67 -2.91 9.90
C LYS A 186 -21.55 -2.35 10.78
N ILE A 187 -21.60 -2.63 12.09
CA ILE A 187 -20.57 -2.20 13.04
C ILE A 187 -19.22 -2.83 12.68
N LEU A 188 -19.21 -4.13 12.37
CA LEU A 188 -18.01 -4.85 11.97
C LEU A 188 -17.37 -4.21 10.73
N LEU A 189 -18.15 -3.92 9.68
CA LEU A 189 -17.64 -3.28 8.46
C LEU A 189 -17.05 -1.88 8.71
N ILE A 190 -17.61 -1.14 9.67
CA ILE A 190 -17.11 0.19 10.03
C ILE A 190 -15.82 0.09 10.87
N VAL A 191 -15.76 -0.84 11.84
CA VAL A 191 -14.64 -0.92 12.80
C VAL A 191 -13.45 -1.70 12.26
N ALA A 192 -13.69 -2.76 11.48
CA ALA A 192 -12.65 -3.63 10.93
C ALA A 192 -11.51 -2.86 10.24
N PRO A 193 -11.75 -1.86 9.37
CA PRO A 193 -10.65 -1.18 8.70
C PRO A 193 -9.76 -0.35 9.63
N PHE A 194 -10.30 0.21 10.73
CA PHE A 194 -9.48 0.91 11.72
C PHE A 194 -8.58 -0.04 12.50
N ALA A 195 -9.13 -1.19 12.92
CA ALA A 195 -8.36 -2.23 13.58
C ALA A 195 -7.29 -2.81 12.63
N GLY A 196 -7.65 -2.98 11.36
CA GLY A 196 -6.73 -3.45 10.32
C GLY A 196 -5.57 -2.48 10.10
N VAL A 197 -5.79 -1.16 9.98
CA VAL A 197 -4.68 -0.18 9.86
C VAL A 197 -3.72 -0.24 11.05
N ILE A 198 -4.25 -0.35 12.26
CA ILE A 198 -3.40 -0.46 13.46
C ILE A 198 -2.57 -1.75 13.41
N ALA A 199 -3.21 -2.87 13.08
CA ALA A 199 -2.54 -4.16 12.96
C ALA A 199 -1.50 -4.19 11.83
N ASP A 200 -1.79 -3.55 10.71
CA ASP A 200 -0.91 -3.43 9.54
C ASP A 200 0.36 -2.65 9.89
N VAL A 201 0.20 -1.43 10.42
CA VAL A 201 1.32 -0.56 10.82
C VAL A 201 2.18 -1.23 11.89
N LEU A 202 1.58 -1.76 12.96
CA LEU A 202 2.33 -2.51 13.97
C LEU A 202 2.99 -3.74 13.38
N GLY A 203 2.33 -4.38 12.42
CA GLY A 203 2.81 -5.57 11.75
C GLY A 203 4.12 -5.36 11.01
N TRP A 204 4.35 -4.20 10.40
CA TRP A 204 5.62 -3.90 9.74
C TRP A 204 6.80 -3.87 10.72
N TYR A 205 6.62 -3.23 11.88
CA TYR A 205 7.67 -3.17 12.92
C TYR A 205 7.99 -4.55 13.48
N VAL A 206 6.97 -5.36 13.74
CA VAL A 206 7.18 -6.72 14.26
C VAL A 206 7.75 -7.63 13.19
N THR A 207 7.32 -7.51 11.92
CA THR A 207 7.85 -8.31 10.81
C THR A 207 9.35 -8.11 10.65
N LYS A 208 9.86 -6.89 10.91
CA LYS A 208 11.30 -6.60 10.88
C LYS A 208 12.12 -7.48 11.83
N VAL A 209 11.57 -7.87 12.97
CA VAL A 209 12.25 -8.72 13.98
C VAL A 209 11.77 -10.17 13.99
N PHE A 210 10.54 -10.42 13.52
CA PHE A 210 9.90 -11.73 13.51
C PHE A 210 9.06 -11.88 12.23
N THR A 211 9.69 -12.46 11.21
CA THR A 211 9.14 -12.56 9.84
C THR A 211 7.77 -13.25 9.71
N PRO A 212 7.35 -14.22 10.57
CA PRO A 212 6.00 -14.79 10.47
C PRO A 212 4.87 -13.77 10.68
N PHE A 213 5.17 -12.61 11.28
CA PHE A 213 4.18 -11.54 11.47
C PHE A 213 3.75 -10.86 10.16
N ALA A 214 4.46 -11.10 9.05
CA ALA A 214 4.06 -10.65 7.70
C ALA A 214 2.66 -11.13 7.30
N TRP A 215 2.18 -12.26 7.84
CA TRP A 215 0.81 -12.72 7.62
C TRP A 215 -0.24 -11.74 8.17
N ILE A 216 0.04 -11.08 9.29
CA ILE A 216 -0.88 -10.11 9.88
C ILE A 216 -1.01 -8.88 9.00
N VAL A 217 0.09 -8.42 8.39
CA VAL A 217 0.12 -7.33 7.41
C VAL A 217 -0.80 -7.67 6.23
N LEU A 218 -0.64 -8.87 5.64
CA LEU A 218 -1.45 -9.29 4.50
C LEU A 218 -2.94 -9.46 4.85
N ILE A 219 -3.24 -10.09 6.00
CA ILE A 219 -4.62 -10.27 6.47
C ILE A 219 -5.26 -8.91 6.77
N ALA A 220 -4.54 -7.99 7.40
CA ALA A 220 -5.03 -6.65 7.71
C ALA A 220 -5.35 -5.86 6.44
N GLY A 221 -4.44 -5.88 5.45
CA GLY A 221 -4.68 -5.28 4.13
C GLY A 221 -5.90 -5.86 3.42
N PHE A 222 -6.07 -7.19 3.47
CA PHE A 222 -7.24 -7.86 2.89
C PHE A 222 -8.56 -7.49 3.58
N VAL A 223 -8.57 -7.46 4.92
CA VAL A 223 -9.72 -7.03 5.72
C VAL A 223 -10.10 -5.59 5.40
N ASN A 224 -9.11 -4.69 5.32
CA ASN A 224 -9.30 -3.29 4.93
C ASN A 224 -9.94 -3.19 3.53
N GLY A 225 -9.42 -3.96 2.56
CA GLY A 225 -9.92 -4.00 1.18
C GLY A 225 -11.36 -4.49 1.07
N ILE A 226 -11.70 -5.60 1.73
CA ILE A 226 -13.06 -6.13 1.72
C ILE A 226 -14.03 -5.17 2.41
N ALA A 227 -13.65 -4.64 3.59
CA ALA A 227 -14.51 -3.72 4.32
C ALA A 227 -14.77 -2.44 3.49
N PHE A 228 -13.73 -1.88 2.88
CA PHE A 228 -13.85 -0.74 1.98
C PHE A 228 -14.76 -1.05 0.79
N ALA A 229 -14.52 -2.16 0.08
CA ALA A 229 -15.29 -2.53 -1.11
C ALA A 229 -16.77 -2.78 -0.77
N ALA A 230 -17.05 -3.44 0.37
CA ALA A 230 -18.41 -3.66 0.84
C ALA A 230 -19.12 -2.34 1.18
N MET A 231 -18.48 -1.47 1.96
CA MET A 231 -19.04 -0.16 2.32
C MET A 231 -19.29 0.70 1.09
N TRP A 232 -18.34 0.72 0.15
CA TRP A 232 -18.45 1.46 -1.10
C TRP A 232 -19.60 0.95 -1.96
N THR A 233 -19.64 -0.37 -2.22
CA THR A 233 -20.63 -0.99 -3.11
C THR A 233 -22.04 -0.86 -2.56
N ILE A 234 -22.23 -1.14 -1.26
CA ILE A 234 -23.54 -1.04 -0.61
C ILE A 234 -24.01 0.41 -0.61
N SER A 235 -23.14 1.38 -0.33
CA SER A 235 -23.50 2.79 -0.32
C SER A 235 -23.90 3.27 -1.71
N MET A 236 -23.11 2.98 -2.74
CA MET A 236 -23.43 3.35 -4.13
C MET A 236 -24.73 2.68 -4.60
N TYR A 237 -24.91 1.40 -4.30
CA TYR A 237 -26.11 0.65 -4.65
C TYR A 237 -27.36 1.21 -3.97
N GLN A 238 -27.35 1.40 -2.64
CA GLN A 238 -28.53 1.90 -1.93
C GLN A 238 -28.82 3.38 -2.21
N MET A 239 -27.81 4.13 -2.63
CA MET A 239 -28.00 5.53 -2.96
C MET A 239 -28.66 5.73 -4.33
N TRP A 240 -28.52 4.80 -5.28
CA TRP A 240 -29.01 5.02 -6.65
C TRP A 240 -29.90 3.92 -7.22
N LEU A 241 -29.77 2.69 -6.72
CA LEU A 241 -30.39 1.49 -7.31
C LEU A 241 -31.39 0.79 -6.38
N SER A 242 -31.32 0.99 -5.06
CA SER A 242 -32.35 0.43 -4.17
C SER A 242 -33.69 1.12 -4.39
N LYS A 243 -34.72 0.33 -4.73
CA LYS A 243 -36.10 0.80 -4.88
C LYS A 243 -36.84 1.04 -3.55
N ALA A 244 -36.14 1.09 -2.41
CA ALA A 244 -36.73 0.72 -1.13
C ALA A 244 -37.50 1.83 -0.37
N TYR A 245 -38.03 2.87 -1.03
CA TYR A 245 -39.21 3.61 -0.54
C TYR A 245 -39.92 4.48 -1.60
N SER A 246 -39.70 4.32 -2.91
CA SER A 246 -40.43 5.13 -3.90
C SER A 246 -41.92 4.73 -4.04
N ALA A 247 -42.41 3.75 -3.27
CA ALA A 247 -43.78 3.22 -3.36
C ALA A 247 -44.69 3.55 -2.17
N ARG A 248 -44.30 4.43 -1.23
CA ARG A 248 -45.17 4.85 -0.10
C ARG A 248 -45.50 6.34 -0.08
N VAL A 249 -45.23 7.06 -1.16
CA VAL A 249 -45.68 8.45 -1.38
C VAL A 249 -46.35 8.58 -2.76
N ALA A 250 -46.91 7.49 -3.27
CA ALA A 250 -47.92 7.51 -4.33
C ALA A 250 -49.30 7.38 -3.67
#